data_AF-A0A1L3JKY4-F1
#
_entry.id   AF-A0A1L3JKY4-F1
#
_cell.length_a   1.000
_cell.length_b   1.000
_cell.length_c   1.000
_cell.angle_alpha   90.00
_cell.angle_beta   90.00
_cell.angle_gamma   90.00
#
_symmetry.space_group_name_H-M   'P 1'
#
loop_
_entity.id
_entity.type
_entity.pdbx_description
1 polymer ?
#
loop_
_entity_poly.entity_id
_entity_poly.type
_entity_poly.pdbx_seq_one_letter_code
_entity_poly.pdbx_strand_id
1 'polypeptide(L)'
;MFNKLFKFLKVVKLPEDKLKKIEYYEEKYPYNQLDFEFLKTYNLSTGDIKVLKCFVKNKSIRKTAEELIRNYTAVKNHLKNSCRKVEVKGFKDLILFVYKNQK
;
A
#
# COMPACT_ATOMS: atom_id res chain seq x y z
N MET A 1 23.68 7.90 -3.41
CA MET A 1 23.17 8.48 -4.67
C MET A 1 21.63 8.60 -4.59
N PHE A 2 21.13 9.41 -3.65
CA PHE A 2 19.70 9.61 -3.38
C PHE A 2 19.18 10.82 -4.16
N ASN A 3 18.85 10.71 -5.45
CA ASN A 3 18.19 11.84 -6.13
C ASN A 3 17.45 11.50 -7.44
N LYS A 4 16.62 10.45 -7.43
CA LYS A 4 15.55 10.28 -8.44
C LYS A 4 14.17 9.97 -7.85
N LEU A 5 14.08 9.46 -6.62
CA LEU A 5 12.79 9.23 -5.94
C LEU A 5 12.07 10.52 -5.51
N PHE A 6 12.82 11.57 -5.18
CA PHE A 6 12.28 12.85 -4.68
C PHE A 6 11.39 13.59 -5.68
N LYS A 7 11.57 13.37 -6.99
CA LYS A 7 10.79 14.08 -8.02
C LYS A 7 9.39 13.50 -8.23
N PHE A 8 9.17 12.23 -7.88
CA PHE A 8 7.87 11.58 -8.02
C PHE A 8 6.96 11.76 -6.79
N LEU A 9 7.54 11.95 -5.60
CA LEU A 9 6.79 12.12 -4.35
C LEU A 9 6.23 13.54 -4.14
N LYS A 10 6.77 14.56 -4.83
CA LYS A 10 6.27 15.95 -4.77
C LYS A 10 4.93 16.19 -5.50
N VAL A 11 4.41 15.22 -6.26
CA VAL A 11 3.16 15.38 -7.03
C VAL A 11 1.91 15.15 -6.18
N VAL A 12 2.04 14.65 -4.95
CA VAL A 12 0.90 14.36 -4.07
C VAL A 12 1.07 15.14 -2.77
N LYS A 13 0.22 16.16 -2.56
CA LYS A 13 0.06 16.88 -1.28
C LYS A 13 -0.09 15.86 -0.14
N LEU A 14 1.00 15.62 0.58
CA LEU A 14 1.08 14.75 1.74
C LEU A 14 1.60 15.58 2.90
N PRO A 15 1.02 15.45 4.11
CA PRO A 15 1.71 15.90 5.30
C PRO A 15 3.03 15.15 5.40
N GLU A 16 4.14 15.87 5.51
CA GLU A 16 5.50 15.31 5.53
C GLU A 16 5.65 14.23 6.62
N ASP A 17 4.92 14.35 7.72
CA ASP A 17 4.97 13.40 8.84
C ASP A 17 4.48 12.00 8.48
N LYS A 18 3.49 11.89 7.58
CA LYS A 18 3.00 10.57 7.12
C LYS A 18 3.98 9.94 6.13
N LEU A 19 4.67 10.74 5.33
CA LEU A 19 5.71 10.27 4.41
C LEU A 19 6.91 9.73 5.18
N LYS A 20 7.43 10.51 6.13
CA LYS A 20 8.55 10.10 6.99
C LYS A 20 8.28 8.80 7.73
N LYS A 21 7.03 8.58 8.18
CA LYS A 21 6.64 7.31 8.83
C LYS A 21 6.69 6.14 7.86
N ILE A 22 6.19 6.28 6.63
CA ILE A 22 6.25 5.20 5.63
C ILE A 22 7.71 4.89 5.28
N GLU A 23 8.54 5.91 5.09
CA GLU A 23 9.97 5.76 4.81
C GLU A 23 10.68 5.00 5.94
N TYR A 24 10.42 5.35 7.21
CA TYR A 24 10.95 4.63 8.37
C TYR A 24 10.57 3.13 8.35
N TYR A 25 9.30 2.81 8.10
CA TYR A 25 8.87 1.41 8.06
C TYR A 25 9.45 0.63 6.88
N GLU A 26 9.75 1.29 5.77
CA GLU A 26 10.36 0.63 4.61
C GLU A 26 11.84 0.33 4.78
N GLU A 27 12.57 1.20 5.45
CA GLU A 27 13.96 0.91 5.84
C GLU A 27 14.01 -0.24 6.86
N LYS A 28 13.03 -0.30 7.77
CA LYS A 28 12.97 -1.31 8.81
C LYS A 28 12.41 -2.66 8.34
N TYR A 29 11.49 -2.64 7.39
CA TYR A 29 10.80 -3.82 6.85
C TYR A 29 10.74 -3.73 5.31
N PRO A 30 11.80 -4.17 4.61
CA PRO A 30 11.80 -4.16 3.15
C PRO A 30 10.63 -5.00 2.61
N TYR A 31 10.03 -4.56 1.51
CA TYR A 31 8.82 -5.18 0.92
C TYR A 31 8.91 -6.73 0.80
N ASN A 32 10.08 -7.25 0.50
CA ASN A 32 10.32 -8.69 0.30
C ASN A 32 10.23 -9.52 1.59
N GLN A 33 10.28 -8.88 2.76
CA GLN A 33 10.11 -9.50 4.06
C GLN A 33 8.69 -9.35 4.61
N LEU A 34 7.78 -8.74 3.84
CA LEU A 34 6.44 -8.51 4.31
C LEU A 34 5.62 -9.80 4.29
N ASP A 35 5.18 -10.24 5.47
CA ASP A 35 4.16 -11.27 5.59
C ASP A 35 2.77 -10.61 5.53
N PHE A 36 1.87 -11.24 4.79
CA PHE A 36 0.51 -10.79 4.58
C PHE A 36 -0.50 -11.86 5.04
N GLU A 37 -0.06 -12.94 5.70
CA GLU A 37 -0.94 -13.95 6.29
C GLU A 37 -1.93 -13.33 7.27
N PHE A 38 -1.48 -12.35 8.06
CA PHE A 38 -2.32 -11.63 9.01
C PHE A 38 -3.53 -10.94 8.33
N LEU A 39 -3.45 -10.58 7.04
CA LEU A 39 -4.59 -9.98 6.33
C LEU A 39 -5.81 -10.91 6.24
N LYS A 40 -5.61 -12.23 6.37
CA LYS A 40 -6.71 -13.20 6.41
C LYS A 40 -7.61 -13.00 7.64
N THR A 41 -7.07 -12.47 8.75
CA THR A 41 -7.87 -12.21 9.97
C THR A 41 -8.86 -11.05 9.80
N TYR A 42 -8.69 -10.23 8.75
CA TYR A 42 -9.56 -9.09 8.43
C TYR A 42 -10.58 -9.40 7.33
N ASN A 43 -10.86 -10.69 7.07
CA ASN A 43 -11.82 -11.14 6.04
C ASN A 43 -11.55 -10.55 4.64
N LEU A 44 -10.28 -10.30 4.32
CA LEU A 44 -9.88 -9.84 2.98
C LEU A 44 -9.96 -11.00 2.00
N SER A 45 -10.57 -10.76 0.83
CA SER A 45 -10.60 -11.78 -0.21
C SER A 45 -9.20 -11.99 -0.79
N THR A 46 -8.95 -13.13 -1.42
CA THR A 46 -7.69 -13.39 -2.13
C THR A 46 -7.39 -12.32 -3.18
N GLY A 47 -8.42 -11.80 -3.85
CA GLY A 47 -8.33 -10.67 -4.78
C GLY A 47 -7.92 -9.37 -4.09
N ASP A 48 -8.54 -9.04 -2.95
CA ASP A 48 -8.20 -7.84 -2.15
C ASP A 48 -6.75 -7.92 -1.66
N ILE A 49 -6.32 -9.09 -1.17
CA ILE A 49 -4.95 -9.34 -0.70
C ILE A 49 -3.96 -9.19 -1.86
N LYS A 50 -4.24 -9.79 -3.03
CA LYS A 50 -3.36 -9.68 -4.20
C LYS A 50 -3.19 -8.23 -4.65
N VAL A 51 -4.29 -7.47 -4.70
CA VAL A 51 -4.26 -6.05 -5.05
C VAL A 51 -3.52 -5.24 -4.00
N LEU A 52 -3.76 -5.50 -2.72
CA LEU A 52 -3.12 -4.79 -1.62
C LEU A 52 -1.60 -5.04 -1.59
N LYS A 53 -1.15 -6.28 -1.75
CA LYS A 53 0.28 -6.63 -1.88
C LYS A 53 0.97 -5.81 -2.97
N CYS A 54 0.41 -5.87 -4.18
CA CYS A 54 0.94 -5.13 -5.33
C CYS A 54 0.88 -3.60 -5.12
N PHE A 55 -0.15 -3.11 -4.43
CA PHE A 55 -0.28 -1.70 -4.10
C PHE A 55 0.74 -1.22 -3.07
N VAL A 56 1.07 -2.02 -2.05
CA VAL A 56 2.12 -1.70 -1.07
C VAL A 56 3.48 -1.60 -1.78
N LYS A 57 3.77 -2.53 -2.70
CA LYS A 57 4.97 -2.49 -3.55
C LYS A 57 5.07 -1.22 -4.38
N ASN A 58 3.98 -0.89 -5.08
CA ASN A 58 4.00 0.16 -6.12
C ASN A 58 3.67 1.56 -5.61
N LYS A 59 2.93 1.65 -4.49
CA LYS A 59 2.36 2.88 -3.92
C LYS A 59 1.55 3.72 -4.91
N SER A 60 1.09 3.09 -5.99
CA SER A 60 0.41 3.74 -7.10
C SER A 60 -0.63 2.81 -7.67
N ILE A 61 -1.89 3.28 -7.69
CA ILE A 61 -3.02 2.53 -8.25
C ILE A 61 -2.78 2.23 -9.73
N ARG A 62 -2.19 3.18 -10.46
CA ARG A 62 -1.90 3.03 -11.90
C ARG A 62 -0.89 1.92 -12.14
N LYS A 63 0.25 1.95 -11.45
CA LYS A 63 1.27 0.89 -11.56
C LYS A 63 0.74 -0.47 -11.11
N THR A 64 -0.10 -0.48 -10.06
CA THR A 64 -0.75 -1.71 -9.58
C THR A 64 -1.70 -2.29 -10.64
N ALA A 65 -2.45 -1.45 -11.33
CA ALA A 65 -3.34 -1.86 -12.41
C ALA A 65 -2.57 -2.41 -13.62
N GLU A 66 -1.48 -1.75 -14.00
CA GLU A 66 -0.57 -2.18 -15.07
C GLU A 66 0.08 -3.54 -14.72
N GLU A 67 0.64 -3.69 -13.52
CA GLU A 67 1.31 -4.94 -13.09
C GLU A 67 0.34 -6.11 -12.94
N LEU A 68 -0.90 -5.86 -12.52
CA LEU A 68 -1.91 -6.92 -12.37
C LEU A 68 -2.72 -7.19 -13.65
N ILE A 69 -2.49 -6.43 -14.72
CA ILE A 69 -3.29 -6.45 -15.96
C ILE A 69 -4.79 -6.34 -15.60
N ARG A 70 -5.13 -5.32 -14.81
CA ARG A 70 -6.50 -5.08 -14.31
C ARG A 70 -6.96 -3.66 -14.58
N ASN A 71 -8.28 -3.49 -14.65
CA ASN A 71 -8.90 -2.17 -14.77
C ASN A 71 -8.62 -1.33 -13.51
N TYR A 72 -8.24 -0.06 -13.70
CA TYR A 72 -7.98 0.92 -12.64
C TYR A 72 -9.13 1.03 -11.63
N THR A 73 -10.37 1.02 -12.11
CA THR A 73 -11.58 1.07 -11.27
C THR A 73 -11.70 -0.16 -10.40
N ALA A 74 -11.40 -1.35 -10.94
CA ALA A 74 -11.41 -2.59 -10.17
C ALA A 74 -10.35 -2.56 -9.06
N VAL A 75 -9.13 -2.12 -9.36
CA VAL A 75 -8.06 -1.93 -8.36
C VAL A 75 -8.50 -0.95 -7.26
N LYS A 76 -9.08 0.19 -7.64
CA LYS A 76 -9.58 1.18 -6.67
C LYS A 76 -10.69 0.62 -5.79
N ASN A 77 -11.58 -0.20 -6.33
CA ASN A 77 -12.65 -0.85 -5.57
C ASN A 77 -12.10 -1.88 -4.57
N HIS A 78 -11.15 -2.71 -4.99
CA HIS A 78 -10.45 -3.62 -4.07
C HIS A 78 -9.79 -2.84 -2.92
N LEU A 79 -9.04 -1.77 -3.21
CA LEU A 79 -8.40 -0.97 -2.16
C LEU A 79 -9.41 -0.28 -1.22
N LYS A 80 -10.55 0.19 -1.75
CA LYS A 80 -11.63 0.75 -0.92
C LYS A 80 -12.25 -0.32 -0.01
N ASN A 81 -12.47 -1.52 -0.53
CA ASN A 81 -12.98 -2.64 0.26
C ASN A 81 -11.98 -3.02 1.35
N SER A 82 -10.68 -3.05 1.02
CA SER A 82 -9.63 -3.29 2.00
C SER A 82 -9.63 -2.23 3.09
N CYS A 83 -9.68 -0.94 2.74
CA CYS A 83 -9.79 0.15 3.71
C CYS A 83 -10.97 -0.01 4.68
N ARG A 84 -12.14 -0.42 4.17
CA ARG A 84 -13.33 -0.63 5.00
C ARG A 84 -13.14 -1.81 5.97
N LYS A 85 -12.60 -2.93 5.48
CA LYS A 85 -12.42 -4.15 6.28
C LYS A 85 -11.37 -3.99 7.39
N VAL A 86 -10.34 -3.17 7.17
CA VAL A 86 -9.32 -2.88 8.19
C VAL A 86 -9.55 -1.55 8.92
N GLU A 87 -10.69 -0.91 8.68
CA GLU A 87 -11.13 0.33 9.34
C GLU A 87 -10.17 1.53 9.24
N VAL A 88 -9.46 1.65 8.11
CA VAL A 88 -8.53 2.77 7.85
C VAL A 88 -9.10 3.78 6.87
N LYS A 89 -8.83 5.07 7.16
CA LYS A 89 -9.34 6.20 6.37
C LYS A 89 -8.37 6.58 5.24
N GLY A 90 -8.29 5.70 4.25
CA GLY A 90 -7.62 5.98 2.97
C GLY A 90 -6.44 5.07 2.66
N PHE A 91 -5.99 5.12 1.41
CA PHE A 91 -5.02 4.15 0.88
C PHE A 91 -3.62 4.24 1.50
N LYS A 92 -3.25 5.40 2.03
CA LYS A 92 -1.95 5.58 2.70
C LYS A 92 -1.96 5.02 4.10
N ASP A 93 -3.06 5.21 4.83
CA ASP A 93 -3.25 4.60 6.13
C ASP A 93 -3.38 3.07 5.99
N LEU A 94 -3.88 2.58 4.85
CA LEU A 94 -3.86 1.16 4.49
C LEU A 94 -2.44 0.62 4.28
N ILE A 95 -1.55 1.36 3.62
CA ILE A 95 -0.13 0.98 3.51
C ILE A 95 0.52 0.95 4.90
N LEU A 96 0.31 2.00 5.70
CA LEU A 96 0.86 2.08 7.06
C LEU A 96 0.34 0.95 7.95
N PHE A 97 -0.93 0.60 7.82
CA PHE A 97 -1.54 -0.52 8.52
C PHE A 97 -0.85 -1.84 8.16
N VAL A 98 -0.52 -2.05 6.89
CA VAL A 98 0.21 -3.26 6.47
C VAL A 98 1.57 -3.32 7.13
N TYR A 99 2.32 -2.23 7.14
CA TYR A 99 3.65 -2.17 7.76
C TYR A 99 3.60 -2.32 9.29
N LYS A 100 2.59 -1.77 9.97
CA LYS A 100 2.46 -1.84 11.43
C LYS A 100 2.12 -3.22 11.97
N ASN A 101 1.43 -4.02 11.18
CA ASN A 101 0.96 -5.35 11.58
C ASN A 101 1.86 -6.47 11.03
N GLN A 102 3.01 -6.11 10.45
CA GLN A 102 4.13 -7.03 10.23
C GLN A 102 4.63 -7.50 11.60
N LYS A 103 4.66 -8.82 11.81
CA LYS A 103 5.33 -9.44 12.96
C LYS A 103 6.67 -10.01 12.51
#